data_AF-A0A3P8UWC3-F1
#
_entry.id   AF-A0A3P8UWC3-F1
#
_cell.length_a   1.000
_cell.length_b   1.000
_cell.length_c   1.000
_cell.angle_alpha   90.00
_cell.angle_beta   90.00
_cell.angle_gamma   90.00
#
_symmetry.space_group_name_H-M   'P 1'
#
loop_
_entity.id
_entity.type
_entity.pdbx_description
1 polymer ?
#
loop_
_entity_poly.entity_id
_entity_poly.type
_entity_poly.pdbx_seq_one_letter_code
_entity_poly.pdbx_strand_id
1 'polypeptide(L)'
;MASAPAQQPTLTVEQTRVVLSEVIQAFSVPENAARMEEARESACNDMGKMLQLVLPVATQIQQEVIKAYGFNNEGEGVLKFARLVKMYETQDPEIAAMSVKLKALLLPPLSTPPIGGAIPSS
;
A
#
# COMPACT_ATOMS: atom_id res chain seq x y z
N MET A 1 -12.43 15.59 -33.33
CA MET A 1 -11.53 14.52 -32.84
C MET A 1 -12.01 14.16 -31.45
N ALA A 2 -12.63 13.00 -31.28
CA ALA A 2 -13.11 12.55 -29.98
C ALA A 2 -11.93 11.96 -29.22
N SER A 3 -11.49 12.63 -28.15
CA SER A 3 -10.50 12.10 -27.22
C SER A 3 -11.07 10.82 -26.62
N ALA A 4 -10.46 9.67 -26.94
CA ALA A 4 -10.77 8.41 -26.27
C ALA A 4 -10.59 8.62 -24.76
N PRO A 5 -11.52 8.16 -23.90
CA PRO A 5 -11.26 8.15 -22.47
C PRO A 5 -10.00 7.32 -22.26
N ALA A 6 -8.97 7.91 -21.66
CA ALA A 6 -7.76 7.20 -21.28
C ALA A 6 -8.20 5.99 -20.45
N GLN A 7 -8.16 4.81 -21.07
CA GLN A 7 -8.62 3.57 -20.45
C GLN A 7 -7.74 3.35 -19.23
N GLN A 8 -8.32 3.61 -18.06
CA GLN A 8 -7.66 3.31 -16.79
C GLN A 8 -7.34 1.81 -16.80
N PRO A 9 -6.12 1.39 -16.43
CA PRO A 9 -5.81 -0.03 -16.30
C PRO A 9 -6.73 -0.62 -15.22
N THR A 10 -7.81 -1.27 -15.64
CA THR A 10 -8.71 -2.03 -14.77
C THR A 10 -8.08 -3.39 -14.55
N LEU A 11 -7.21 -3.49 -13.54
CA LEU A 11 -6.76 -4.79 -13.05
C LEU A 11 -7.98 -5.57 -12.53
N THR A 12 -8.07 -6.86 -12.83
CA THR A 12 -9.08 -7.74 -12.24
C THR A 12 -8.75 -8.01 -10.76
N VAL A 13 -9.68 -8.64 -10.03
CA VAL A 13 -9.46 -9.10 -8.64
C VAL A 13 -8.19 -9.95 -8.56
N GLU A 14 -8.06 -10.93 -9.45
CA GLU A 14 -6.92 -11.86 -9.48
C GLU A 14 -5.61 -11.11 -9.76
N GLN A 15 -5.60 -10.19 -10.73
CA GLN A 15 -4.43 -9.37 -11.03
C GLN A 15 -4.07 -8.48 -9.84
N THR A 16 -5.06 -7.85 -9.19
CA THR A 16 -4.81 -7.04 -8.00
C THR A 16 -4.19 -7.87 -6.88
N ARG A 17 -4.67 -9.10 -6.66
CA ARG A 17 -4.10 -10.02 -5.66
C ARG A 17 -2.64 -10.37 -5.98
N VAL A 18 -2.33 -10.67 -7.24
CA VAL A 18 -0.95 -10.95 -7.70
C VAL A 18 -0.07 -9.72 -7.48
N VAL A 19 -0.49 -8.55 -7.98
CA VAL A 19 0.26 -7.30 -7.83
C VAL A 19 0.48 -6.96 -6.35
N LEU A 20 -0.52 -7.16 -5.50
CA LEU A 20 -0.43 -6.88 -4.07
C LEU A 20 0.55 -7.82 -3.36
N SER A 21 0.58 -9.11 -3.74
CA SER A 21 1.62 -10.05 -3.29
C SER A 21 3.01 -9.63 -3.74
N GLU A 22 3.17 -9.28 -5.01
CA GLU A 22 4.44 -8.81 -5.58
C GLU A 22 4.94 -7.55 -4.85
N VAL A 23 4.05 -6.61 -4.54
CA VAL A 23 4.35 -5.42 -3.74
C VAL A 23 4.87 -5.82 -2.36
N ILE A 24 4.16 -6.70 -1.65
CA ILE A 24 4.58 -7.15 -0.30
C ILE A 24 5.93 -7.88 -0.37
N GLN A 25 6.17 -8.69 -1.40
CA GLN A 25 7.44 -9.35 -1.63
C GLN A 25 8.55 -8.34 -1.96
N ALA A 26 8.25 -7.29 -2.72
CA ALA A 26 9.20 -6.23 -3.02
C ALA A 26 9.70 -5.55 -1.74
N PHE A 27 8.86 -5.36 -0.73
CA PHE A 27 9.31 -4.88 0.59
C PHE A 27 10.25 -5.83 1.34
N SER A 28 10.23 -7.12 0.99
CA SER A 28 11.09 -8.15 1.60
C SER A 28 12.41 -8.34 0.84
N VAL A 29 12.58 -7.72 -0.33
CA VAL A 29 13.84 -7.73 -1.08
C VAL A 29 14.90 -6.99 -0.26
N PRO A 30 16.12 -7.53 -0.09
CA PRO A 30 17.13 -6.95 0.80
C PRO A 30 17.44 -5.48 0.50
N GLU A 31 17.48 -5.09 -0.77
CA GLU A 31 17.70 -3.70 -1.18
C GLU A 31 16.58 -2.76 -0.71
N ASN A 32 15.32 -3.17 -0.87
CA ASN A 32 14.17 -2.39 -0.46
C ASN A 32 13.98 -2.39 1.06
N ALA A 33 14.24 -3.53 1.71
CA ALA A 33 14.19 -3.67 3.15
C ALA A 33 15.22 -2.75 3.83
N ALA A 34 16.45 -2.72 3.32
CA ALA A 34 17.49 -1.80 3.81
C ALA A 34 17.08 -0.33 3.68
N ARG A 35 16.50 0.08 2.53
CA ARG A 35 16.00 1.44 2.33
C ARG A 35 14.86 1.80 3.31
N MET A 36 13.96 0.86 3.58
CA MET A 36 12.87 1.05 4.53
C MET A 36 13.38 1.14 5.97
N GLU A 37 14.36 0.32 6.34
CA GLU A 37 14.98 0.32 7.66
C GLU A 37 15.75 1.63 7.91
N GLU A 38 16.59 2.06 6.96
CA GLU A 38 17.34 3.32 7.06
C GLU A 38 16.40 4.53 7.22
N ALA A 39 15.30 4.57 6.47
CA ALA A 39 14.28 5.61 6.60
C ALA A 39 13.56 5.56 7.96
N ARG A 40 13.31 4.35 8.49
CA ARG A 40 12.70 4.15 9.82
C ARG A 40 13.64 4.55 10.95
N GLU A 41 14.91 4.18 10.87
CA GLU A 41 15.95 4.57 11.83
C GLU A 41 16.14 6.09 11.83
N SER A 42 16.21 6.70 10.65
CA SER A 42 16.32 8.16 10.49
C SER A 42 15.11 8.91 11.05
N ALA A 43 13.92 8.30 11.01
CA ALA A 43 12.72 8.88 11.59
C ALA A 43 12.71 8.80 13.13
N CYS A 44 13.43 7.86 13.75
CA CYS A 44 13.62 7.78 15.20
C CYS A 44 12.32 7.93 16.02
N ASN A 45 11.30 7.12 15.70
CA ASN A 45 9.94 7.16 16.30
C ASN A 45 9.13 8.46 16.09
N ASP A 46 9.65 9.44 15.35
CA ASP A 46 8.87 10.62 14.99
C ASP A 46 7.89 10.26 13.87
N MET A 47 6.60 10.26 14.19
CA MET A 47 5.55 9.90 13.25
C MET A 47 5.53 10.83 12.02
N GLY A 48 5.85 12.11 12.20
CA GLY A 48 5.95 13.07 11.10
C GLY A 48 7.08 12.71 10.14
N LYS A 49 8.26 12.38 10.67
CA LYS A 49 9.40 11.92 9.88
C LYS A 49 9.16 10.55 9.26
N MET A 50 8.47 9.64 9.94
CA MET A 50 8.09 8.35 9.33
C MET A 50 7.23 8.58 8.07
N LEU A 51 6.26 9.48 8.15
CA LEU A 51 5.44 9.85 6.98
C LEU A 51 6.23 10.66 5.92
N GLN A 52 7.32 11.35 6.28
CA GLN A 52 8.14 12.11 5.33
C GLN A 52 9.31 11.32 4.73
N LEU A 53 9.78 10.26 5.39
CA LEU A 53 10.95 9.47 4.99
C LEU A 53 10.54 8.06 4.55
N VAL A 54 9.76 7.34 5.37
CA VAL A 54 9.37 5.95 5.11
C VAL A 54 8.30 5.88 4.02
N LEU A 55 7.31 6.77 4.06
CA LEU A 55 6.22 6.78 3.08
C LEU A 55 6.70 6.99 1.62
N PRO A 56 7.59 7.95 1.29
CA PRO A 56 8.07 8.08 -0.08
C PRO A 56 8.97 6.90 -0.53
N VAL A 57 9.71 6.27 0.38
CA VAL A 57 10.46 5.03 0.06
C VAL A 57 9.49 3.90 -0.27
N ALA A 58 8.46 3.72 0.55
CA ALA A 58 7.40 2.76 0.31
C ALA A 58 6.65 2.99 -1.00
N THR A 59 6.33 4.26 -1.28
CA THR A 59 5.64 4.66 -2.51
C THR A 59 6.49 4.31 -3.73
N GLN A 60 7.82 4.54 -3.67
CA GLN A 60 8.73 4.13 -4.74
C GLN A 60 8.73 2.61 -4.95
N ILE A 61 8.81 1.81 -3.88
CA ILE A 61 8.80 0.34 -3.99
C ILE A 61 7.49 -0.13 -4.63
N GLN A 62 6.35 0.40 -4.18
CA GLN A 62 5.04 0.10 -4.77
C GLN A 62 5.00 0.47 -6.24
N GLN A 63 5.51 1.66 -6.58
CA GLN A 63 5.53 2.19 -7.94
C GLN A 63 6.35 1.33 -8.89
N GLU A 64 7.50 0.82 -8.43
CA GLU A 64 8.38 -0.08 -9.20
C GLU A 64 7.71 -1.41 -9.56
N VAL A 65 6.78 -1.89 -8.73
CA VAL A 65 6.01 -3.10 -9.03
C VAL A 65 4.85 -2.78 -9.97
N ILE A 66 4.03 -1.78 -9.66
CA ILE A 66 2.82 -1.48 -10.43
C ILE A 66 3.12 -0.91 -11.83
N LYS A 67 4.31 -0.34 -12.07
CA LYS A 67 4.70 0.13 -13.41
C LYS A 67 4.72 -1.00 -14.44
N ALA A 68 5.05 -2.22 -14.01
CA ALA A 68 5.05 -3.40 -14.88
C ALA A 68 3.64 -3.77 -15.37
N TYR A 69 2.61 -3.28 -14.67
CA TYR A 69 1.19 -3.53 -14.94
C TYR A 69 0.50 -2.34 -15.62
N GLY A 70 1.27 -1.34 -16.09
CA GLY A 70 0.74 -0.19 -16.83
C GLY A 70 0.30 1.00 -15.97
N PHE A 71 0.66 1.03 -14.67
CA PHE A 71 0.45 2.23 -13.85
C PHE A 71 1.57 3.26 -14.10
N ASN A 72 1.17 4.52 -14.31
CA ASN A 72 2.11 5.59 -14.64
C ASN A 72 3.04 5.97 -13.45
N ASN A 73 4.27 6.41 -13.76
CA ASN A 73 5.34 6.70 -12.78
C ASN A 73 5.22 8.10 -12.11
N GLU A 74 4.09 8.80 -12.24
CA GLU A 74 3.90 10.16 -11.69
C GLU A 74 3.29 10.19 -10.27
N GLY A 75 3.46 9.14 -9.45
CA GLY A 75 2.89 9.04 -8.10
C GLY A 75 1.38 8.79 -8.05
N GLU A 76 0.64 9.24 -9.07
CA GLU A 76 -0.79 8.99 -9.25
C GLU A 76 -1.10 7.49 -9.44
N GLY A 77 -0.14 6.71 -9.96
CA GLY A 77 -0.26 5.25 -10.11
C GLY A 77 -0.50 4.53 -8.79
N VAL A 78 0.24 4.89 -7.74
CA VAL A 78 0.14 4.26 -6.42
C VAL A 78 -1.20 4.58 -5.77
N LEU A 79 -1.67 5.83 -5.89
CA LEU A 79 -2.99 6.26 -5.42
C LEU A 79 -4.13 5.51 -6.14
N LYS A 80 -4.02 5.31 -7.46
CA LYS A 80 -4.99 4.53 -8.25
C LYS A 80 -4.98 3.06 -7.84
N PHE A 81 -3.81 2.47 -7.65
CA PHE A 81 -3.67 1.10 -7.17
C PHE A 81 -4.26 0.93 -5.76
N ALA A 82 -3.95 1.83 -4.83
CA ALA A 82 -4.52 1.82 -3.49
C ALA A 82 -6.06 1.91 -3.51
N ARG A 83 -6.64 2.71 -4.41
CA ARG A 83 -8.09 2.77 -4.62
C ARG A 83 -8.67 1.46 -5.15
N LEU A 84 -7.99 0.80 -6.10
CA LEU A 84 -8.38 -0.52 -6.61
C LEU A 84 -8.38 -1.57 -5.50
N VAL A 85 -7.30 -1.64 -4.72
CA VAL A 85 -7.19 -2.54 -3.55
C VAL A 85 -8.34 -2.28 -2.57
N LYS A 86 -8.68 -1.01 -2.31
CA LYS A 86 -9.79 -0.60 -1.45
C LYS A 86 -11.17 -1.05 -1.96
N MET A 87 -11.36 -1.11 -3.28
CA MET A 87 -12.61 -1.62 -3.87
C MET A 87 -12.68 -3.14 -3.88
N TYR A 88 -11.53 -3.82 -3.95
CA TYR A 88 -11.48 -5.28 -3.98
C TYR A 88 -11.36 -5.92 -2.59
N GLU A 89 -10.83 -5.23 -1.58
CA GLU A 89 -10.79 -5.74 -0.20
C GLU A 89 -12.19 -6.01 0.39
N THR A 90 -13.23 -5.36 -0.13
CA THR A 90 -14.63 -5.64 0.26
C THR A 90 -15.25 -6.82 -0.48
N GLN A 91 -14.64 -7.23 -1.61
CA GLN A 91 -15.09 -8.34 -2.45
C GLN A 91 -14.30 -9.62 -2.17
N ASP A 92 -13.04 -9.50 -1.79
CA ASP A 92 -12.10 -10.59 -1.59
C ASP A 92 -11.36 -10.46 -0.25
N PRO A 93 -11.52 -11.44 0.67
CA PRO A 93 -10.90 -11.39 1.99
C PRO A 93 -9.38 -11.59 1.97
N GLU A 94 -8.81 -12.22 0.92
CA GLU A 94 -7.35 -12.32 0.80
C GLU A 94 -6.73 -10.94 0.47
N ILE A 95 -7.35 -10.19 -0.45
CA ILE A 95 -6.93 -8.81 -0.76
C ILE A 95 -7.02 -7.93 0.49
N ALA A 96 -8.07 -8.10 1.31
CA ALA A 96 -8.18 -7.41 2.60
C ALA A 96 -7.02 -7.74 3.53
N ALA A 97 -6.70 -9.03 3.72
CA ALA A 97 -5.59 -9.46 4.56
C ALA A 97 -4.23 -8.93 4.07
N MET A 98 -4.00 -8.97 2.76
CA MET A 98 -2.78 -8.43 2.14
C MET A 98 -2.70 -6.91 2.24
N SER A 99 -3.81 -6.19 2.08
CA SER A 99 -3.91 -4.73 2.25
C SER A 99 -3.54 -4.32 3.67
N VAL A 100 -4.05 -5.04 4.68
CA VAL A 100 -3.70 -4.84 6.09
C VAL A 100 -2.20 -5.08 6.33
N LYS A 101 -1.66 -6.19 5.80
CA LYS A 101 -0.24 -6.51 5.92
C LYS A 101 0.65 -5.42 5.29
N LEU A 102 0.29 -4.97 4.10
CA LEU A 102 0.99 -3.87 3.42
C LEU A 102 0.95 -2.61 4.27
N LYS A 103 -0.22 -2.19 4.77
CA LYS A 103 -0.36 -0.99 5.60
C LYS A 103 0.46 -1.08 6.89
N ALA A 104 0.57 -2.26 7.50
CA ALA A 104 1.44 -2.49 8.67
C ALA A 104 2.94 -2.36 8.35
N LEU A 105 3.35 -2.60 7.10
CA LEU A 105 4.72 -2.36 6.63
C LEU A 105 4.98 -0.88 6.31
N LEU A 106 3.95 -0.05 6.12
CA LEU A 106 4.12 1.37 5.78
C LEU A 106 3.93 2.29 6.97
N LEU A 107 2.99 1.95 7.85
CA LEU A 107 2.65 2.75 9.01
C LEU A 107 3.47 2.27 10.22
N PRO A 108 3.87 3.18 11.13
CA PRO A 108 4.28 2.76 12.46
C PRO A 108 3.20 1.88 13.10
N PRO A 109 3.56 1.05 14.11
CA PRO A 109 2.55 0.45 14.97
C PRO A 109 1.74 1.58 15.58
N LEU A 110 0.60 1.89 14.97
CA LEU A 110 -0.41 2.71 15.60
C LEU A 110 -0.82 1.88 16.79
N SER A 111 -0.50 2.36 18.00
CA SER A 111 -1.11 1.88 19.21
C SER A 111 -2.60 1.84 18.91
N THR A 112 -3.14 0.63 18.70
CA THR A 112 -4.58 0.48 18.61
C THR A 112 -5.09 1.13 19.89
N PRO A 113 -5.89 2.21 19.84
CA PRO A 113 -6.67 2.52 21.02
C PRO A 113 -7.36 1.20 21.39
N PRO A 114 -7.39 0.82 22.69
CA PRO A 114 -8.14 -0.36 23.06
C PRO A 114 -9.51 -0.16 22.44
N ILE A 115 -9.95 -1.13 21.64
CA ILE A 115 -11.36 -1.21 21.26
C ILE A 115 -12.05 -1.44 22.61
N GLY A 116 -12.36 -0.33 23.28
CA GLY A 116 -13.00 -0.28 24.57
C GLY A 116 -14.38 -0.83 24.33
N GLY A 117 -14.55 -2.09 24.72
CA GLY A 117 -15.84 -2.74 24.70
C GLY A 117 -16.86 -1.91 25.46
N ALA A 118 -18.04 -1.77 24.88
CA ALA A 118 -19.30 -1.72 25.60
C ALA A 118 -20.43 -1.81 24.56
N ILE A 119 -20.76 -3.04 24.20
CA ILE A 119 -22.18 -3.40 24.13
C ILE A 119 -22.69 -3.46 25.57
N PRO A 120 -23.70 -2.67 25.95
CA PRO A 120 -24.67 -3.14 26.91
C PRO A 120 -25.98 -3.34 26.16
N SER A 121 -26.34 -4.60 26.00
CA SER A 121 -27.73 -5.00 25.87
C SER A 121 -28.46 -4.64 27.16
N SER A 122 -29.50 -3.81 27.09
CA SER A 122 -30.71 -3.84 27.95
C SER A 122 -31.73 -2.84 27.41
#